data_AF-A0A022QF55-F1
#
_entry.id   AF-A0A022QF55-F1
#
_cell.length_a   1.000
_cell.length_b   1.000
_cell.length_c   1.000
_cell.angle_alpha   90.00
_cell.angle_beta   90.00
_cell.angle_gamma   90.00
#
_symmetry.space_group_name_H-M   'P 1'
#
loop_
_entity.id
_entity.type
_entity.pdbx_description
1 polymer ?
#
loop_
_entity_poly.entity_id
_entity_poly.type
_entity_poly.pdbx_seq_one_letter_code
_entity_poly.pdbx_strand_id
1 'polypeptide(L)'
;MGYDRRERDREREREREMKTSKSNPSMEKRVNKILRHVQKLQEEKAADQKLRIKKIVRQMNRLQEETEEMEEMESIKKSEEEKNAKFMKEALEELELEKKKIQKAKEKYALARKLRPDLYRLCGTLNVMYRRDSHDSYSPEHVQKAKDYAQAAIDVFNQRQGVEYSVVEVIEALSVAVNGFIVSLTFTAKPNDADYDYEEDAESFSASLHYSYKGLDVTHVDFTI
;
A
#
# COMPACT_ATOMS: atom_id res chain seq x y z
N MET A 1 -91.58 76.12 -22.19
CA MET A 1 -90.16 75.91 -21.80
C MET A 1 -89.35 75.74 -23.08
N GLY A 2 -88.68 76.80 -23.52
CA GLY A 2 -87.99 76.83 -24.81
C GLY A 2 -86.55 76.38 -24.65
N TYR A 3 -86.20 75.22 -25.24
CA TYR A 3 -84.81 74.80 -25.37
C TYR A 3 -84.01 75.87 -26.11
N ASP A 4 -82.96 76.36 -25.44
CA ASP A 4 -82.04 77.40 -25.91
C ASP A 4 -81.47 76.99 -27.27
N ARG A 5 -81.56 77.89 -28.25
CA ARG A 5 -81.18 77.63 -29.64
C ARG A 5 -79.70 77.24 -29.75
N ARG A 6 -78.87 77.75 -28.82
CA ARG A 6 -77.43 77.47 -28.76
C ARG A 6 -77.11 76.03 -28.35
N GLU A 7 -77.96 75.39 -27.55
CA GLU A 7 -77.75 73.99 -27.14
C GLU A 7 -78.03 73.02 -28.28
N ARG A 8 -79.09 73.27 -29.06
CA ARG A 8 -79.42 72.47 -30.26
C ARG A 8 -78.36 72.58 -31.35
N ASP A 9 -77.73 73.74 -31.52
CA ASP A 9 -76.67 73.90 -32.51
C ASP A 9 -75.37 73.20 -32.09
N ARG A 10 -75.02 73.21 -30.80
CA ARG A 10 -73.87 72.42 -30.27
C ARG A 10 -74.11 70.92 -30.35
N GLU A 11 -75.32 70.46 -30.10
CA GLU A 11 -75.68 69.03 -30.22
C GLU A 11 -75.62 68.57 -31.69
N ARG A 12 -76.02 69.43 -32.63
CA ARG A 12 -75.87 69.19 -34.07
C ARG A 12 -74.42 69.24 -34.55
N GLU A 13 -73.58 70.10 -33.99
CA GLU A 13 -72.13 70.08 -34.26
C GLU A 13 -71.48 68.80 -33.73
N ARG A 14 -71.81 68.37 -32.50
CA ARG A 14 -71.33 67.10 -31.95
C ARG A 14 -71.81 65.88 -32.74
N GLU A 15 -73.05 65.88 -33.22
CA GLU A 15 -73.55 64.83 -34.12
C GLU A 15 -72.90 64.86 -35.51
N ARG A 16 -72.49 66.04 -36.01
CA ARG A 16 -71.75 66.17 -37.27
C ARG A 16 -70.31 65.71 -37.13
N GLU A 17 -69.65 66.03 -36.02
CA GLU A 17 -68.30 65.53 -35.71
C GLU A 17 -68.29 64.02 -35.43
N MET A 18 -69.32 63.47 -34.78
CA MET A 18 -69.47 62.02 -34.62
C MET A 18 -69.81 61.28 -35.93
N LYS A 19 -70.38 61.94 -36.94
CA LYS A 19 -70.70 61.31 -38.24
C LYS A 19 -69.56 61.41 -39.27
N THR A 20 -68.58 62.29 -39.09
CA THR A 20 -67.40 62.39 -39.96
C THR A 20 -66.24 61.48 -39.54
N SER A 21 -66.29 60.86 -38.37
CA SER A 21 -65.34 59.80 -37.99
C SER A 21 -65.77 58.41 -38.46
N LYS A 22 -66.32 58.29 -39.68
CA LYS A 22 -66.40 56.99 -40.37
C LYS A 22 -64.98 56.59 -40.72
N SER A 23 -64.32 55.98 -39.74
CA SER A 23 -63.06 55.25 -39.84
C SER A 23 -63.02 54.59 -41.22
N ASN A 24 -62.07 55.01 -42.06
CA ASN A 24 -61.85 54.39 -43.35
C ASN A 24 -61.51 52.91 -43.04
N PRO A 25 -62.36 51.94 -43.39
CA PRO A 25 -62.20 50.55 -42.95
C PRO A 25 -60.89 49.92 -43.45
N SER A 26 -60.30 50.51 -44.49
CA SER A 26 -58.95 50.21 -44.96
C SER A 26 -57.86 50.62 -43.97
N MET A 27 -57.96 51.82 -43.37
CA MET A 27 -57.03 52.27 -42.32
C MET A 27 -57.16 51.44 -41.05
N GLU A 28 -58.37 51.12 -40.62
CA GLU A 28 -58.59 50.33 -39.41
C GLU A 28 -58.00 48.91 -39.53
N LYS A 29 -58.15 48.28 -40.70
CA LYS A 29 -57.48 47.00 -41.02
C LYS A 29 -55.95 47.13 -40.99
N ARG A 30 -55.39 48.24 -41.47
CA ARG A 30 -53.93 48.49 -41.41
C ARG A 30 -53.44 48.71 -39.99
N VAL A 31 -54.15 49.48 -39.18
CA VAL A 31 -53.83 49.71 -37.75
C VAL A 31 -53.89 48.40 -36.97
N ASN A 32 -54.94 47.60 -37.17
CA ASN A 32 -55.06 46.29 -36.53
C ASN A 32 -53.95 45.32 -36.98
N LYS A 33 -53.53 45.38 -38.24
CA LYS A 33 -52.39 44.57 -38.73
C LYS A 33 -51.06 45.00 -38.10
N ILE A 34 -50.84 46.30 -37.93
CA ILE A 34 -49.65 46.84 -37.26
C ILE A 34 -49.64 46.45 -35.79
N LEU A 35 -50.75 46.60 -35.07
CA LEU A 35 -50.88 46.20 -33.67
C LEU A 35 -50.56 44.72 -33.47
N ARG A 36 -51.10 43.84 -34.33
CA ARG A 36 -50.78 42.39 -34.28
C ARG A 36 -49.30 42.11 -34.51
N HIS A 37 -48.65 42.83 -35.44
CA HIS A 37 -47.21 42.67 -35.67
C HIS A 37 -46.38 43.16 -34.49
N VAL A 38 -46.73 44.29 -33.89
CA VAL A 38 -46.05 44.82 -32.71
C VAL A 38 -46.18 43.85 -31.52
N GLN A 39 -47.38 43.30 -31.30
CA GLN A 39 -47.62 42.32 -30.24
C GLN A 39 -46.83 41.02 -30.48
N LYS A 40 -46.82 40.50 -31.71
CA LYS A 40 -46.04 39.31 -32.08
C LYS A 40 -44.54 39.53 -31.86
N LEU A 41 -44.00 40.70 -32.21
CA LEU A 41 -42.60 41.05 -31.97
C LEU A 41 -42.26 41.19 -30.48
N GLN A 42 -43.20 41.65 -29.65
CA GLN A 42 -43.00 41.70 -28.19
C GLN A 42 -43.02 40.29 -27.57
N GLU A 43 -43.92 39.41 -28.03
CA GLU A 43 -44.01 38.02 -27.58
C GLU A 43 -42.79 37.19 -28.00
N GLU A 44 -42.31 37.33 -29.24
CA GLU A 44 -41.08 36.68 -29.72
C GLU A 44 -39.85 37.11 -28.90
N LYS A 45 -39.72 38.42 -28.62
CA LYS A 45 -38.64 38.93 -27.75
C LYS A 45 -38.74 38.40 -26.32
N ALA A 46 -39.96 38.29 -25.78
CA ALA A 46 -40.18 37.75 -24.44
C ALA A 46 -39.87 36.24 -24.37
N ALA A 47 -40.21 35.47 -25.41
CA ALA A 47 -39.90 34.05 -25.49
C ALA A 47 -38.37 33.81 -25.56
N ASP A 48 -37.67 34.56 -26.40
CA ASP A 48 -36.20 34.50 -26.50
C ASP A 48 -35.52 34.89 -25.19
N GLN A 49 -36.01 35.94 -24.52
CA GLN A 49 -35.51 36.34 -23.20
C GLN A 49 -35.74 35.23 -22.15
N LYS A 50 -36.93 34.60 -22.13
CA LYS A 50 -37.21 33.46 -21.24
C LYS A 50 -36.28 32.28 -21.51
N LEU A 51 -35.97 31.98 -22.77
CA LEU A 51 -35.03 30.92 -23.13
C LEU A 51 -33.61 31.23 -22.64
N ARG A 52 -33.15 32.47 -22.82
CA ARG A 52 -31.85 32.93 -22.32
C ARG A 52 -31.76 32.84 -20.80
N ILE A 53 -32.78 33.32 -20.08
CA ILE A 53 -32.86 33.21 -18.61
C ILE A 53 -32.81 31.75 -18.17
N LYS A 54 -33.56 30.85 -18.82
CA LYS A 54 -33.55 29.41 -18.50
C LYS A 54 -32.17 28.78 -18.71
N LYS A 55 -31.43 29.21 -19.74
CA LYS A 55 -30.05 28.75 -19.99
C LYS A 55 -29.10 29.24 -18.90
N ILE A 56 -29.21 30.52 -18.49
CA ILE A 56 -28.42 31.10 -17.40
C ILE A 56 -28.68 30.36 -16.08
N VAL A 57 -29.96 30.15 -15.71
CA VAL A 57 -30.32 29.43 -14.48
C VAL A 57 -29.74 28.02 -14.47
N ARG A 58 -29.81 27.30 -15.60
CA ARG A 58 -29.17 25.97 -15.71
C ARG A 58 -27.67 26.01 -15.54
N GLN A 59 -26.99 27.04 -16.05
CA GLN A 59 -25.55 27.20 -15.86
C GLN A 59 -25.21 27.57 -14.41
N MET A 60 -26.01 28.42 -13.77
CA MET A 60 -25.84 28.75 -12.36
C MET A 60 -26.00 27.52 -11.46
N ASN A 61 -27.02 26.70 -11.69
CA ASN A 61 -27.22 25.48 -10.89
C ASN A 61 -26.06 24.49 -11.05
N ARG A 62 -25.54 24.31 -12.27
CA ARG A 62 -24.35 23.46 -12.50
C ARG A 62 -23.11 23.98 -11.78
N LEU A 63 -22.87 25.29 -11.84
CA LEU A 63 -21.75 25.90 -11.13
C LEU A 63 -21.90 25.73 -9.61
N GLN A 64 -23.12 25.81 -9.09
CA GLN A 64 -23.39 25.59 -7.67
C GLN A 64 -23.14 24.14 -7.25
N GLU A 65 -23.60 23.17 -8.04
CA GLU A 65 -23.32 21.74 -7.82
C GLU A 65 -21.81 21.45 -7.85
N GLU A 66 -21.10 21.99 -8.85
CA GLU A 66 -19.63 21.85 -8.96
C GLU A 66 -18.89 22.47 -7.76
N THR A 67 -19.37 23.58 -7.20
CA THR A 67 -18.78 24.18 -5.99
C THR A 67 -19.03 23.34 -4.75
N GLU A 68 -20.22 22.78 -4.58
CA GLU A 68 -20.56 21.91 -3.44
C GLU A 68 -19.73 20.61 -3.47
N GLU A 69 -19.57 19.99 -4.65
CA GLU A 69 -18.70 18.80 -4.81
C GLU A 69 -17.23 19.10 -4.53
N MET A 70 -16.75 20.30 -4.90
CA MET A 70 -15.37 20.72 -4.65
C MET A 70 -15.10 20.94 -3.17
N GLU A 71 -16.03 21.58 -2.44
CA GLU A 71 -15.95 21.75 -0.99
C GLU A 71 -15.98 20.39 -0.26
N GLU A 72 -16.82 19.45 -0.71
CA GLU A 72 -16.87 18.11 -0.15
C GLU A 72 -15.54 17.36 -0.37
N MET A 73 -14.98 17.38 -1.59
CA MET A 73 -13.68 16.77 -1.88
C MET A 73 -12.55 17.38 -1.05
N GLU A 74 -12.55 18.71 -0.85
CA GLU A 74 -11.53 19.38 -0.04
C GLU A 74 -11.63 18.99 1.45
N SER A 75 -12.86 18.82 1.95
CA SER A 75 -13.09 18.34 3.33
C SER A 75 -12.61 16.91 3.55
N ILE A 76 -12.84 16.01 2.58
CA ILE A 76 -12.37 14.62 2.61
C ILE A 76 -10.84 14.60 2.60
N LYS A 77 -10.22 15.34 1.68
CA LYS A 77 -8.77 15.42 1.57
C LYS A 77 -8.12 15.91 2.87
N LYS A 78 -8.69 16.95 3.49
CA LYS A 78 -8.21 17.46 4.78
C LYS A 78 -8.34 16.42 5.90
N SER A 79 -9.44 15.66 5.94
CA SER A 79 -9.60 14.58 6.92
C SER A 79 -8.61 13.44 6.71
N GLU A 80 -8.25 13.12 5.46
CA GLU A 80 -7.28 12.06 5.16
C GLU A 80 -5.86 12.48 5.56
N GLU A 81 -5.48 13.73 5.27
CA GLU A 81 -4.20 14.31 5.68
C GLU A 81 -4.05 14.30 7.21
N GLU A 82 -5.10 14.62 7.96
CA GLU A 82 -5.09 14.57 9.43
C GLU A 82 -4.94 13.14 9.98
N LYS A 83 -5.65 12.17 9.40
CA LYS A 83 -5.52 10.74 9.78
C LYS A 83 -4.11 10.22 9.51
N ASN A 84 -3.54 10.56 8.36
CA ASN A 84 -2.18 10.17 8.00
C ASN A 84 -1.13 10.81 8.93
N ALA A 85 -1.30 12.09 9.28
CA ALA A 85 -0.42 12.77 10.23
C ALA A 85 -0.47 12.11 11.62
N LYS A 86 -1.66 11.73 12.09
CA LYS A 86 -1.83 11.01 13.36
C LYS A 86 -1.13 9.65 13.34
N PHE A 87 -1.33 8.87 12.28
CA PHE A 87 -0.70 7.56 12.13
C PHE A 87 0.83 7.65 12.12
N MET A 88 1.39 8.61 11.36
CA MET A 88 2.84 8.83 11.32
C MET A 88 3.41 9.22 12.68
N LYS A 89 2.67 10.00 13.47
CA LYS A 89 3.08 10.38 14.82
C LYS A 89 3.13 9.17 15.77
N GLU A 90 2.11 8.32 15.73
CA GLU A 90 2.06 7.08 16.55
C GLU A 90 3.21 6.12 16.19
N ALA A 91 3.49 5.94 14.89
CA ALA A 91 4.60 5.11 14.42
C ALA A 91 5.98 5.64 14.88
N LEU A 92 6.17 6.97 14.89
CA LEU A 92 7.41 7.58 15.38
C LEU A 92 7.59 7.38 16.90
N GLU A 93 6.52 7.52 17.68
CA GLU A 93 6.55 7.30 19.13
C GLU A 93 6.90 5.83 19.48
N GLU A 94 6.34 4.86 18.74
CA GLU A 94 6.66 3.44 18.91
C GLU A 94 8.14 3.14 18.60
N LEU A 95 8.65 3.70 17.52
CA LEU A 95 10.05 3.53 17.10
C LEU A 95 11.04 4.14 18.10
N GLU A 96 10.70 5.28 18.71
CA GLU A 96 11.49 5.86 19.81
C GLU A 96 11.51 4.96 21.05
N LEU A 97 10.36 4.36 21.38
CA LEU A 97 10.23 3.45 22.52
C LEU A 97 11.06 2.16 22.30
N GLU A 98 11.05 1.62 21.09
CA GLU A 98 11.86 0.47 20.71
C GLU A 98 13.37 0.78 20.76
N LYS A 99 13.78 1.92 20.22
CA LYS A 99 15.17 2.41 20.34
C LYS A 99 15.62 2.50 21.80
N LYS A 100 14.78 3.03 22.70
CA LYS A 100 15.05 3.08 24.15
C LYS A 100 15.18 1.69 24.77
N LYS A 101 14.36 0.72 24.35
CA LYS A 101 14.46 -0.69 24.82
C LYS A 101 15.77 -1.33 24.37
N ILE A 102 16.14 -1.17 23.10
CA ILE A 102 17.41 -1.69 22.55
C ILE A 102 18.60 -1.05 23.27
N GLN A 103 18.57 0.25 23.51
CA GLN A 103 19.64 0.95 24.23
C GLN A 103 19.80 0.42 25.65
N LYS A 104 18.70 0.25 26.40
CA LYS A 104 18.72 -0.37 27.74
C LYS A 104 19.27 -1.79 27.72
N ALA A 105 18.92 -2.59 26.70
CA ALA A 105 19.44 -3.94 26.53
C ALA A 105 20.96 -3.94 26.26
N LYS A 106 21.44 -3.03 25.41
CA LYS A 106 22.88 -2.84 25.15
C LYS A 106 23.64 -2.44 26.41
N GLU A 107 23.11 -1.50 27.19
CA GLU A 107 23.70 -1.09 28.47
C GLU A 107 23.74 -2.23 29.49
N LYS A 108 22.65 -3.01 29.60
CA LYS A 108 22.59 -4.20 30.44
C LYS A 108 23.63 -5.24 30.01
N TYR A 109 23.77 -5.48 28.71
CA TYR A 109 24.77 -6.40 28.17
C TYR A 109 26.21 -5.91 28.41
N ALA A 110 26.47 -4.61 28.21
CA ALA A 110 27.76 -3.99 28.49
C ALA A 110 28.12 -4.08 29.99
N LEU A 111 27.14 -3.89 30.88
CA LEU A 111 27.34 -4.05 32.32
C LEU A 111 27.61 -5.51 32.69
N ALA A 112 26.84 -6.46 32.15
CA ALA A 112 27.07 -7.90 32.36
C ALA A 112 28.48 -8.31 31.92
N ARG A 113 28.95 -7.79 30.78
CA ARG A 113 30.31 -8.00 30.27
C ARG A 113 31.39 -7.47 31.22
N LYS A 114 31.16 -6.33 31.87
CA LYS A 114 32.09 -5.77 32.87
C LYS A 114 32.11 -6.57 34.17
N LEU A 115 30.97 -7.10 34.61
CA LEU A 115 30.85 -7.81 35.88
C LEU A 115 31.41 -9.23 35.85
N ARG A 116 31.41 -9.89 34.68
CA ARG A 116 31.91 -11.28 34.54
C ARG A 116 32.78 -11.44 33.29
N PRO A 117 33.96 -10.80 33.22
CA PRO A 117 34.84 -10.89 32.06
C PRO A 117 35.24 -12.33 31.74
N ASP A 118 35.40 -13.18 32.76
CA ASP A 118 35.83 -14.58 32.60
C ASP A 118 34.78 -15.47 31.91
N LEU A 119 33.48 -15.18 32.08
CA LEU A 119 32.40 -15.90 31.39
C LEU A 119 32.34 -15.57 29.90
N TYR A 120 32.71 -14.35 29.51
CA TYR A 120 32.81 -13.97 28.10
C TYR A 120 34.13 -14.40 27.45
N ARG A 121 35.14 -14.73 28.25
CA ARG A 121 36.37 -15.38 27.77
C ARG A 121 36.14 -16.85 27.40
N LEU A 122 35.10 -17.47 27.96
CA LEU A 122 34.67 -18.84 27.69
C LEU A 122 33.67 -18.97 26.53
N CYS A 123 33.04 -17.87 26.10
CA CYS A 123 32.22 -17.85 24.87
C CYS A 123 33.12 -17.77 23.63
N GLY A 124 33.66 -18.94 23.30
CA GLY A 124 33.84 -19.46 21.94
C GLY A 124 34.55 -18.56 20.94
N THR A 125 35.89 -18.57 20.96
CA THR A 125 36.60 -18.46 19.68
C THR A 125 36.07 -19.58 18.78
N LEU A 126 35.61 -19.21 17.59
CA LEU A 126 35.27 -20.17 16.55
C LEU A 126 36.54 -20.95 16.23
N ASN A 127 36.62 -22.19 16.68
CA ASN A 127 37.78 -23.05 16.48
C ASN A 127 37.50 -23.92 15.26
N VAL A 128 38.30 -23.74 14.21
CA VAL A 128 38.27 -24.60 13.03
C VAL A 128 38.78 -25.98 13.44
N MET A 129 37.91 -26.99 13.46
CA MET A 129 38.30 -28.37 13.75
C MET A 129 38.90 -29.03 12.52
N TYR A 130 38.30 -28.79 11.36
CA TYR A 130 38.72 -29.35 10.09
C TYR A 130 38.21 -28.46 8.94
N ARG A 131 39.01 -28.29 7.90
CA ARG A 131 38.61 -27.62 6.66
C ARG A 131 39.40 -28.23 5.51
N ARG A 132 38.70 -28.84 4.55
CA ARG A 132 39.30 -29.57 3.42
C ARG A 132 40.33 -28.72 2.67
N ASP A 133 39.97 -27.47 2.39
CA ASP A 133 40.77 -26.58 1.55
C ASP A 133 41.83 -25.78 2.34
N SER A 134 42.04 -26.09 3.63
CA SER A 134 43.11 -25.47 4.41
C SER A 134 44.45 -26.16 4.13
N HIS A 135 45.52 -25.36 4.08
CA HIS A 135 46.90 -25.86 4.04
C HIS A 135 47.43 -26.27 5.42
N ASP A 136 46.61 -26.13 6.47
CA ASP A 136 46.97 -26.56 7.82
C ASP A 136 47.03 -28.09 7.91
N SER A 137 48.04 -28.59 8.61
CA SER A 137 48.12 -30.02 8.92
C SER A 137 47.17 -30.34 10.08
N TYR A 138 46.01 -30.94 9.78
CA TYR A 138 45.11 -31.47 10.80
C TYR A 138 45.63 -32.79 11.36
N SER A 139 45.48 -33.00 12.67
CA SER A 139 45.77 -34.31 13.25
C SER A 139 44.77 -35.35 12.72
N PRO A 140 45.19 -36.61 12.51
CA PRO A 140 44.28 -37.68 12.09
C PRO A 140 43.08 -37.85 13.01
N GLU A 141 43.26 -37.58 14.32
CA GLU A 141 42.18 -37.61 15.31
C GLU A 141 41.09 -36.57 15.04
N HIS A 142 41.47 -35.32 14.68
CA HIS A 142 40.48 -34.28 14.36
C HIS A 142 39.72 -34.61 13.07
N VAL A 143 40.41 -35.16 12.07
CA VAL A 143 39.79 -35.58 10.81
C VAL A 143 38.79 -36.72 11.05
N GLN A 144 39.19 -37.74 11.82
CA GLN A 144 38.30 -38.86 12.15
C GLN A 144 37.08 -38.37 12.93
N LYS A 145 37.28 -37.48 13.91
CA LYS A 145 36.17 -36.94 14.70
C LYS A 145 35.17 -36.15 13.86
N ALA A 146 35.64 -35.38 12.87
CA ALA A 146 34.77 -34.67 11.94
C ALA A 146 33.93 -35.64 11.08
N LYS A 147 34.53 -36.76 10.64
CA LYS A 147 33.82 -37.83 9.93
C LYS A 147 32.78 -38.51 10.81
N ASP A 148 33.12 -38.83 12.06
CA ASP A 148 32.19 -39.45 13.01
C ASP A 148 30.96 -38.55 13.24
N TYR A 149 31.16 -37.23 13.32
CA TYR A 149 30.05 -36.29 13.46
C TYR A 149 29.20 -36.19 12.20
N ALA A 150 29.80 -36.18 11.00
CA ALA A 150 29.05 -36.19 9.74
C ALA A 150 28.23 -37.49 9.61
N GLN A 151 28.79 -38.63 10.01
CA GLN A 151 28.08 -39.90 10.03
C GLN A 151 26.89 -39.85 10.99
N ALA A 152 27.07 -39.36 12.22
CA ALA A 152 25.97 -39.20 13.16
C ALA A 152 24.87 -38.26 12.63
N ALA A 153 25.25 -37.19 11.92
CA ALA A 153 24.30 -36.28 11.29
C ALA A 153 23.50 -36.95 10.18
N ILE A 154 24.15 -37.71 9.27
CA ILE A 154 23.45 -38.38 8.19
C ILE A 154 22.54 -39.52 8.70
N ASP A 155 22.98 -40.25 9.74
CA ASP A 155 22.15 -41.30 10.34
C ASP A 155 20.84 -40.73 10.89
N VAL A 156 20.91 -39.57 11.55
CA VAL A 156 19.74 -38.85 12.06
C VAL A 156 18.86 -38.31 10.93
N PHE A 157 19.46 -37.84 9.84
CA PHE A 157 18.72 -37.39 8.65
C PHE A 157 17.98 -38.55 7.97
N ASN A 158 18.67 -39.68 7.74
CA ASN A 158 18.11 -40.89 7.13
C ASN A 158 16.92 -41.42 7.94
N GLN A 159 17.03 -41.43 9.28
CA GLN A 159 15.92 -41.79 10.18
C GLN A 159 14.70 -40.88 10.04
N ARG A 160 14.90 -39.59 9.73
CA ARG A 160 13.82 -38.60 9.60
C ARG A 160 13.15 -38.62 8.23
N GLN A 161 13.92 -38.80 7.15
CA GLN A 161 13.43 -38.67 5.78
C GLN A 161 13.07 -40.02 5.12
N GLY A 162 13.55 -41.15 5.66
CA GLY A 162 13.32 -42.47 5.07
C GLY A 162 14.08 -42.72 3.75
N VAL A 163 15.11 -41.92 3.48
CA VAL A 163 16.05 -42.10 2.37
C VAL A 163 17.42 -42.43 2.97
N GLU A 164 18.14 -43.37 2.37
CA GLU A 164 19.44 -43.80 2.87
C GLU A 164 20.58 -43.06 2.16
N TYR A 165 21.18 -42.08 2.82
CA TYR A 165 22.39 -41.40 2.35
C TYR A 165 23.64 -41.93 3.05
N SER A 166 24.76 -41.98 2.32
CA SER A 166 26.10 -42.24 2.85
C SER A 166 27.01 -41.03 2.71
N VAL A 167 27.78 -40.72 3.76
CA VAL A 167 28.74 -39.59 3.74
C VAL A 167 29.86 -39.90 2.75
N VAL A 168 30.10 -38.97 1.84
CA VAL A 168 31.21 -39.03 0.87
C VAL A 168 32.43 -38.30 1.43
N GLU A 169 32.28 -37.02 1.78
CA GLU A 169 33.38 -36.18 2.21
C GLU A 169 32.93 -35.12 3.21
N VAL A 170 33.75 -34.80 4.21
CA VAL A 170 33.54 -33.62 5.07
C VAL A 170 34.25 -32.43 4.44
N ILE A 171 33.56 -31.29 4.31
CA ILE A 171 34.14 -30.06 3.75
C ILE A 171 34.70 -29.19 4.87
N GLU A 172 33.90 -28.96 5.91
CA GLU A 172 34.23 -28.06 7.01
C GLU A 172 33.60 -28.52 8.32
N ALA A 173 34.35 -28.35 9.42
CA ALA A 173 33.89 -28.52 10.78
C ALA A 173 34.38 -27.37 11.65
N LEU A 174 33.45 -26.58 12.19
CA LEU A 174 33.71 -25.47 13.10
C LEU A 174 33.15 -25.79 14.47
N SER A 175 33.87 -25.45 15.53
CA SER A 175 33.41 -25.63 16.91
C SER A 175 33.39 -24.34 17.70
N VAL A 176 32.36 -24.19 18.53
CA VAL A 176 32.20 -23.08 19.47
C VAL A 176 32.06 -23.66 20.87
N ALA A 177 32.97 -23.28 21.76
CA ALA A 177 32.90 -23.66 23.17
C ALA A 177 31.69 -22.99 23.85
N VAL A 178 30.83 -23.82 24.46
CA VAL A 178 29.66 -23.42 25.26
C VAL A 178 29.65 -24.27 26.54
N ASN A 179 28.48 -24.58 27.12
CA ASN A 179 28.34 -25.71 28.05
C ASN A 179 28.50 -27.04 27.28
N GLY A 180 29.74 -27.36 26.89
CA GLY A 180 30.07 -28.34 25.85
C GLY A 180 30.63 -27.65 24.60
N PHE A 181 30.31 -28.19 23.43
CA PHE A 181 30.70 -27.63 22.14
C PHE A 181 29.50 -27.67 21.20
N ILE A 182 29.25 -26.58 20.49
CA ILE A 182 28.40 -26.61 19.30
C ILE A 182 29.33 -26.80 18.11
N VAL A 183 29.05 -27.82 17.30
CA VAL A 183 29.80 -28.13 16.08
C VAL A 183 28.92 -27.84 14.88
N SER A 184 29.36 -26.94 14.02
CA SER A 184 28.76 -26.69 12.71
C SER A 184 29.54 -27.46 11.67
N LEU A 185 28.87 -28.31 10.91
CA LEU A 185 29.45 -29.15 9.87
C LEU A 185 28.89 -28.81 8.50
N THR A 186 29.75 -28.93 7.50
CA THR A 186 29.37 -28.97 6.08
C THR A 186 30.03 -30.20 5.48
N PHE A 187 29.26 -31.06 4.82
CA PHE A 187 29.73 -32.31 4.23
C PHE A 187 28.91 -32.68 2.99
N THR A 188 29.38 -33.64 2.21
CA THR A 188 28.65 -34.17 1.05
C THR A 188 28.23 -35.61 1.30
N ALA A 189 27.08 -36.00 0.77
CA ALA A 189 26.57 -37.37 0.86
C ALA A 189 25.87 -37.78 -0.44
N LYS A 190 25.74 -39.10 -0.66
CA LYS A 190 25.05 -39.68 -1.82
C LYS A 190 23.98 -40.67 -1.39
N PRO A 191 22.84 -40.77 -2.10
CA PRO A 191 21.84 -41.79 -1.84
C PRO A 191 22.40 -43.19 -2.17
N ASN A 192 22.12 -44.18 -1.32
CA ASN A 192 22.58 -45.56 -1.49
C ASN A 192 21.78 -46.32 -2.56
N ASP A 193 20.53 -45.92 -2.81
CA ASP A 193 19.60 -46.58 -3.75
C ASP A 193 19.78 -46.12 -5.22
N ALA A 194 20.89 -45.46 -5.56
CA ALA A 194 21.20 -45.07 -6.92
C ALA A 194 21.65 -46.29 -7.75
N ASP A 195 20.70 -47.19 -8.06
CA ASP A 195 20.84 -48.26 -9.08
C ASP A 195 20.92 -47.69 -10.52
N TYR A 196 21.01 -46.38 -10.66
CA TYR A 196 21.04 -45.68 -11.93
C TYR A 196 22.47 -45.27 -12.27
N ASP A 197 22.94 -45.72 -13.45
CA ASP A 197 24.19 -45.38 -14.15
C ASP A 197 24.38 -43.86 -14.44
N TYR A 198 23.60 -43.00 -13.79
CA TYR A 198 23.81 -41.56 -13.76
C TYR A 198 24.71 -41.25 -12.57
N GLU A 199 25.88 -40.67 -12.83
CA GLU A 199 26.72 -40.08 -11.80
C GLU A 199 25.95 -38.92 -11.14
N GLU A 200 25.02 -39.22 -10.24
CA GLU A 200 24.38 -38.20 -9.42
C GLU A 200 25.47 -37.55 -8.57
N ASP A 201 25.55 -36.23 -8.70
CA ASP A 201 26.48 -35.41 -7.95
C ASP A 201 26.19 -35.58 -6.45
N ALA A 202 27.25 -35.59 -5.65
CA ALA A 202 27.08 -35.65 -4.20
C ALA A 202 26.34 -34.40 -3.71
N GLU A 203 25.29 -34.59 -2.92
CA GLU A 203 24.52 -33.48 -2.36
C GLU A 203 25.23 -32.92 -1.13
N SER A 204 25.16 -31.61 -0.94
CA SER A 204 25.80 -30.92 0.18
C SER A 204 24.84 -30.75 1.35
N PHE A 205 25.29 -31.11 2.54
CA PHE A 205 24.54 -31.05 3.78
C PHE A 205 25.21 -30.10 4.77
N SER A 206 24.38 -29.40 5.53
CA SER A 206 24.79 -28.62 6.69
C SER A 206 24.19 -29.22 7.95
N ALA A 207 24.97 -29.29 9.02
CA ALA A 207 24.52 -29.83 10.29
C ALA A 207 25.01 -29.01 11.48
N SER A 208 24.21 -29.00 12.55
CA SER A 208 24.58 -28.49 13.85
C SER A 208 24.43 -29.58 14.90
N LEU A 209 25.47 -29.75 15.71
CA LEU A 209 25.53 -30.77 16.75
C LEU A 209 25.93 -30.13 18.08
N HIS A 210 25.37 -30.63 19.18
CA HIS A 210 25.80 -30.28 20.53
C HIS A 210 26.53 -31.47 21.16
N TYR A 211 27.82 -31.31 21.41
CA TYR A 211 28.67 -32.29 22.08
C TYR A 211 28.93 -31.86 23.52
N SER A 212 28.49 -32.65 24.49
CA SER A 212 28.68 -32.36 25.92
C SER A 212 28.97 -33.62 26.74
N TYR A 213 29.10 -33.49 28.05
CA TYR A 213 29.22 -34.63 28.96
C TYR A 213 27.99 -35.57 28.92
N LYS A 214 26.86 -35.11 28.36
CA LYS A 214 25.65 -35.93 28.18
C LYS A 214 25.67 -36.78 26.91
N GLY A 215 26.68 -36.59 26.05
CA GLY A 215 26.78 -37.25 24.75
C GLY A 215 26.72 -36.25 23.59
N LEU A 216 26.53 -36.81 22.39
CA LEU A 216 26.37 -36.09 21.13
C LEU A 216 24.87 -36.00 20.80
N ASP A 217 24.39 -34.79 20.54
CA ASP A 217 23.02 -34.53 20.10
C ASP A 217 23.02 -33.78 18.76
N VAL A 218 22.27 -34.27 17.78
CA VAL A 218 22.17 -33.67 16.45
C VAL A 218 20.96 -32.75 16.43
N THR A 219 21.20 -31.44 16.57
CA THR A 219 20.13 -30.45 16.70
C THR A 219 19.51 -30.10 15.35
N HIS A 220 20.31 -30.09 14.29
CA HIS A 220 19.85 -29.72 12.95
C HIS A 220 20.69 -30.42 11.87
N VAL A 221 20.02 -30.87 10.80
CA VAL A 221 20.64 -31.38 9.56
C VAL A 221 19.69 -31.03 8.41
N ASP A 222 20.22 -30.39 7.36
CA ASP A 222 19.44 -30.03 6.17
C ASP A 222 20.36 -29.88 4.94
N PHE A 223 19.75 -29.82 3.76
CA PHE A 223 20.45 -29.52 2.52
C PHE A 223 21.03 -28.12 2.54
N THR A 224 22.23 -27.97 1.99
CA THR A 224 22.81 -26.65 1.72
C THR A 224 22.27 -26.17 0.37
N ILE A 225 21.41 -25.14 0.39
CA ILE A 225 20.88 -24.47 -0.81
C ILE A 225 21.94 -23.53 -1.39
#